data_AF-A0A2R6F495-F1
#
_entry.id   AF-A0A2R6F495-F1
#
_cell.length_a   1.000
_cell.length_b   1.000
_cell.length_c   1.000
_cell.angle_alpha   90.00
_cell.angle_beta   90.00
_cell.angle_gamma   90.00
#
_symmetry.space_group_name_H-M   'P 1'
#
loop_
_entity.id
_entity.type
_entity.pdbx_description
1 polymer ?
#
loop_
_entity_poly.entity_id
_entity_poly.type
_entity_poly.pdbx_seq_one_letter_code
_entity_poly.pdbx_strand_id
1 'polypeptide(L)' 'MIHVGVNGHGTIGKRVADAVRAQPDMEVVGVAKTRPNFEASTAVEKGFDLYAAVAERKPRFAEAGIDLAGDVE' A
#
# COMPACT_ATOMS: atom_id res chain seq x y z
N MET A 1 -16.12 -9.68 7.78
CA MET A 1 -15.26 -9.17 6.69
C MET A 1 -13.82 -9.49 7.04
N ILE A 2 -13.07 -10.10 6.13
CA ILE A 2 -11.67 -10.47 6.33
C ILE A 2 -10.81 -9.26 5.98
N HIS A 3 -9.98 -8.82 6.93
CA HIS A 3 -9.07 -7.70 6.73
C HIS A 3 -7.74 -8.21 6.15
N VAL A 4 -7.36 -7.68 4.99
CA VAL A 4 -6.19 -8.15 4.23
C VAL A 4 -5.20 -7.01 4.05
N GLY A 5 -3.97 -7.21 4.51
CA GLY A 5 -2.84 -6.37 4.16
C GLY A 5 -2.04 -6.95 3.00
N VAL A 6 -1.59 -6.11 2.06
CA VAL A 6 -0.71 -6.53 0.96
C VAL A 6 0.69 -5.96 1.16
N ASN A 7 1.56 -6.74 1.80
CA ASN A 7 2.95 -6.37 2.00
C ASN A 7 3.77 -6.61 0.71
N GLY A 8 3.89 -5.56 -0.11
CA GLY A 8 4.59 -5.60 -1.39
C GLY A 8 3.69 -5.27 -2.57
N HIS A 9 3.38 -3.99 -2.77
CA HIS A 9 2.55 -3.50 -3.88
C HIS A 9 3.34 -3.36 -5.20
N GLY A 10 3.93 -4.48 -5.65
CA GLY A 10 4.61 -4.63 -6.94
C GLY A 10 3.70 -5.25 -8.00
N THR A 11 4.28 -5.89 -9.02
CA THR A 11 3.54 -6.53 -10.12
C THR A 11 2.42 -7.45 -9.64
N ILE A 12 2.70 -8.36 -8.71
CA ILE A 12 1.70 -9.29 -8.20
C ILE A 12 0.83 -8.64 -7.13
N GLY A 13 1.43 -7.99 -6.14
CA GLY A 13 0.70 -7.42 -5.01
C GLY A 13 -0.39 -6.42 -5.42
N LYS A 14 -0.15 -5.58 -6.44
CA LYS A 14 -1.20 -4.64 -6.90
C LYS A 14 -2.42 -5.32 -7.50
N ARG A 15 -2.19 -6.44 -8.20
CA ARG A 15 -3.27 -7.26 -8.77
C ARG A 15 -4.01 -8.02 -7.67
N VAL A 16 -3.29 -8.52 -6.66
CA VAL A 16 -3.89 -9.16 -5.49
C VAL A 16 -4.73 -8.15 -4.70
N ALA A 17 -4.26 -6.93 -4.48
CA ALA A 17 -5.03 -5.89 -3.80
C ALA A 17 -6.36 -5.57 -4.52
N ASP A 18 -6.31 -5.43 -5.84
CA ASP A 18 -7.51 -5.23 -6.66
C ASP A 18 -8.45 -6.46 -6.59
N ALA A 19 -7.90 -7.68 -6.65
CA ALA A 19 -8.68 -8.92 -6.58
C ALA A 19 -9.37 -9.12 -5.21
N VAL A 20 -8.69 -8.76 -4.12
CA VAL A 20 -9.26 -8.80 -2.76
C VAL A 20 -10.40 -7.79 -2.62
N ARG A 21 -10.24 -6.56 -3.12
CA ARG A 21 -11.33 -5.57 -3.14
C ARG A 21 -12.58 -6.01 -3.91
N ALA A 22 -12.44 -6.94 -4.84
CA ALA A 22 -13.57 -7.48 -5.60
C ALA A 22 -14.33 -8.59 -4.85
N GLN A 23 -13.82 -9.08 -3.71
CA GLN A 23 -14.48 -10.13 -2.94
C GLN A 23 -15.53 -9.51 -2.00
N PRO A 24 -16.74 -10.09 -1.89
CA PRO A 24 -17.81 -9.53 -1.07
C PRO A 24 -17.57 -9.67 0.44
N ASP A 25 -16.63 -10.52 0.85
CA ASP A 25 -16.34 -10.85 2.23
C ASP A 25 -14.96 -10.34 2.72
N MET A 26 -14.24 -9.57 1.90
CA MET A 26 -12.88 -9.09 2.20
C MET A 26 -12.74 -7.57 2.02
N GLU A 27 -11.77 -7.01 2.73
CA GLU A 27 -11.36 -5.60 2.62
C GLU A 27 -9.84 -5.50 2.63
N VAL A 28 -9.28 -4.63 1.78
CA VAL A 28 -7.86 -4.29 1.82
C VAL A 28 -7.65 -3.13 2.78
N VAL A 29 -7.03 -3.42 3.93
CA VAL A 29 -6.75 -2.41 4.97
C VAL A 29 -5.46 -1.62 4.73
N GLY A 30 -4.64 -2.06 3.78
CA GLY A 30 -3.39 -1.38 3.48
C GLY A 30 -2.53 -2.11 2.46
N VAL A 31 -1.67 -1.36 1.79
CA VAL A 31 -0.64 -1.89 0.89
C VAL A 31 0.72 -1.29 1.24
N ALA A 32 1.79 -2.07 1.13
CA ALA A 32 3.12 -1.61 1.52
C ALA A 32 4.07 -1.42 0.32
N LYS A 33 4.90 -0.36 0.37
CA LYS A 33 5.96 -0.08 -0.61
C LYS A 33 7.28 0.22 0.07
N THR A 34 8.38 -0.05 -0.65
CA THR A 34 9.74 0.23 -0.17
C THR A 34 10.33 1.52 -0.73
N ARG A 35 9.69 2.14 -1.72
CA ARG A 35 10.14 3.35 -2.41
C ARG A 35 8.93 4.20 -2.88
N PRO A 36 9.03 5.53 -2.85
CA PRO A 36 8.02 6.46 -3.36
C PRO A 36 8.14 6.59 -4.89
N ASN A 37 7.69 5.59 -5.64
CA ASN A 37 7.65 5.62 -7.10
C ASN A 37 6.21 5.84 -7.61
N PHE A 38 6.03 5.93 -8.93
CA PHE A 38 4.69 6.14 -9.51
C PHE A 38 3.64 5.13 -9.02
N GLU A 39 4.02 3.88 -8.75
CA GLU A 39 3.09 2.87 -8.23
C GLU A 39 2.65 3.16 -6.79
N ALA A 40 3.48 3.82 -5.99
CA ALA A 40 3.09 4.30 -4.66
C ALA A 40 2.05 5.41 -4.77
N SER A 41 2.25 6.37 -5.69
CA SER A 41 1.25 7.41 -5.99
C SER A 41 -0.05 6.81 -6.49
N THR A 42 0.01 5.87 -7.44
CA THR A 42 -1.19 5.17 -7.94
C THR A 42 -1.93 4.40 -6.85
N ALA A 43 -1.22 3.83 -5.86
CA ALA A 43 -1.88 3.16 -4.74
C ALA A 43 -2.72 4.16 -3.91
N VAL A 44 -2.17 5.34 -3.61
CA VAL A 44 -2.87 6.43 -2.91
C VAL A 44 -4.03 6.98 -3.74
N GLU A 45 -3.83 7.21 -5.05
CA GLU A 45 -4.89 7.65 -5.97
C GLU A 45 -6.05 6.64 -6.06
N LYS A 46 -5.75 5.35 -5.97
CA LYS A 46 -6.75 4.27 -5.84
C LYS A 46 -7.40 4.22 -4.46
N GLY A 47 -7.02 5.09 -3.53
CA GLY A 47 -7.53 5.14 -2.16
C GLY A 47 -7.08 3.97 -1.30
N PHE A 48 -5.89 3.40 -1.53
CA PHE A 48 -5.29 2.47 -0.57
C PHE A 48 -4.50 3.24 0.48
N ASP A 49 -4.63 2.83 1.74
CA ASP A 49 -3.71 3.24 2.79
C ASP A 49 -2.32 2.66 2.47
N LEU A 50 -1.35 3.57 2.31
CA LEU A 50 0.01 3.22 1.94
C LEU A 50 0.89 3.13 3.19
N TYR A 51 1.59 2.02 3.34
CA TYR A 51 2.50 1.76 4.45
C TYR A 51 3.95 1.67 3.96
N ALA A 52 4.89 2.15 4.77
CA ALA A 52 6.30 1.90 4.55
C ALA A 52 6.63 0.44 4.90
N ALA A 53 7.03 -0.34 3.89
CA ALA A 53 7.52 -1.71 4.11
C ALA A 53 8.91 -1.75 4.79
N VAL A 54 9.60 -0.61 4.86
CA VAL A 54 10.91 -0.44 5.50
C VAL A 54 10.85 0.86 6.28
N ALA A 55 10.77 0.79 7.61
CA ALA A 55 10.51 1.93 8.49
C ALA A 55 11.55 3.06 8.30
N GLU A 56 12.81 2.72 8.09
CA GLU A 56 13.91 3.66 7.87
C GLU A 56 13.75 4.46 6.56
N ARG A 57 12.89 4.02 5.65
CA ARG A 57 12.60 4.70 4.38
C ARG A 57 11.37 5.59 4.43
N LYS A 58 10.65 5.66 5.56
CA LYS A 58 9.51 6.59 5.75
C LYS A 58 9.83 8.03 5.30
N PRO A 59 10.97 8.65 5.66
CA PRO A 59 11.26 10.03 5.29
C PRO A 59 11.23 10.28 3.78
N ARG A 60 11.62 9.29 2.96
CA ARG A 60 11.64 9.41 1.51
C ARG A 60 10.24 9.62 0.91
N PHE A 61 9.21 9.05 1.53
CA PHE A 61 7.83 9.22 1.07
C PHE A 61 7.34 10.64 1.37
N ALA A 62 7.63 11.17 2.55
CA ALA A 62 7.32 12.55 2.91
C ALA A 62 8.04 13.56 1.99
N GLU A 63 9.33 13.34 1.70
CA GLU A 63 10.10 14.15 0.74
C GLU A 63 9.50 14.12 -0.68
N ALA A 64 8.85 13.02 -1.05
CA ALA A 64 8.16 12.86 -2.34
C ALA A 64 6.71 13.35 -2.32
N GLY A 65 6.23 13.92 -1.20
CA GLY A 65 4.85 14.39 -1.05
C GLY A 65 3.81 13.27 -0.99
N ILE A 66 4.20 12.07 -0.56
CA ILE A 66 3.31 10.92 -0.40
C ILE A 66 3.09 10.68 1.09
N ASP A 67 1.84 10.87 1.53
CA ASP A 67 1.42 10.57 2.90
C ASP A 67 1.34 9.05 3.12
N LEU A 68 1.89 8.62 4.26
CA LEU A 68 1.84 7.22 4.70
C LEU A 68 0.87 7.08 5.86
N ALA A 69 0.11 5.98 5.89
CA ALA A 69 -0.71 5.57 7.02
C ALA A 69 0.12 4.99 8.19
N GLY A 70 1.33 4.51 7.91
CA GLY A 70 2.24 3.93 8.91
C GLY A 70 3.40 3.15 8.28
N ASP A 71 3.97 2.22 9.04
CA ASP A 71 4.84 1.12 8.58
C ASP A 71 4.21 -0.24 8.81
N VAL A 72 4.87 -1.25 8.27
CA VAL A 72 4.63 -2.65 8.58
C VAL A 72 5.39 -3.00 9.87
N GLU A 73 4.78 -2.75 11.03
CA GLU A 73 5.16 -3.30 12.34
C GLU A 73 4.00 -4.10 12.96
#